data_AF-A0A9X1X9A7-F1
#
_entry.id   AF-A0A9X1X9A7-F1
#
_cell.length_a   1.000
_cell.length_b   1.000
_cell.length_c   1.000
_cell.angle_alpha   90.00
_cell.angle_beta   90.00
_cell.angle_gamma   90.00
#
_symmetry.space_group_name_H-M   'P 1'
#
loop_
_entity.id
_entity.type
_entity.pdbx_description
1 polymer ?
#
loop_
_entity_poly.entity_id
_entity_poly.type
_entity_poly.pdbx_seq_one_letter_code
_entity_poly.pdbx_strand_id
1 'polypeptide(L)'
;MYPELKQFNQISKDYEERIKEANDRWKILHKQKEMASSEYESLLGQYGRRNSRVSMEALHESKDEYLRLLAKERDAMEHLDELKETRRDRMKDFVNTLHQARDREVDAATRTMKKKIEEMHRLKAEYLMIVQQIHQIHQYVNEIEESTLKAFQTMDSRYQQKTDYSIYPALAKMEISHREIQQVFTAGKLPSELTKYTDPYSSFHLPRKK
;
A
#
# COMPACT_ATOMS: atom_id res chain seq x y z
N MET A 1 4.22 -0.91 3.59
CA MET A 1 3.79 0.49 3.60
C MET A 1 4.66 1.25 2.61
N TYR A 2 4.05 2.03 1.71
CA TYR A 2 4.75 2.76 0.64
C TYR A 2 5.83 3.71 1.21
N PRO A 3 7.07 3.75 0.67
CA PRO A 3 8.19 4.48 1.26
C PRO A 3 7.92 5.98 1.50
N GLU A 4 7.23 6.63 0.58
CA GLU A 4 6.95 8.05 0.61
C GLU A 4 5.83 8.36 1.61
N LEU A 5 4.89 7.42 1.82
CA LEU A 5 3.91 7.51 2.91
C LEU A 5 4.59 7.36 4.28
N LYS A 6 5.62 6.51 4.37
CA LYS A 6 6.45 6.40 5.58
C LYS A 6 7.20 7.70 5.85
N GLN A 7 7.78 8.30 4.81
CA GLN A 7 8.49 9.56 4.91
C GLN A 7 7.57 10.72 5.31
N PHE A 8 6.36 10.79 4.72
CA PHE A 8 5.35 11.77 5.09
C PHE A 8 4.97 11.69 6.58
N ASN A 9 4.68 10.47 7.06
CA ASN A 9 4.32 10.26 8.46
C ASN A 9 5.47 10.63 9.41
N GLN A 10 6.72 10.36 9.03
CA GLN A 10 7.87 10.75 9.83
C GLN A 10 7.99 12.27 9.90
N ILE A 11 7.97 12.96 8.76
CA ILE A 11 8.13 14.42 8.73
C ILE A 11 6.97 15.12 9.45
N SER A 12 5.73 14.63 9.31
CA SER A 12 4.59 15.19 10.04
C SER A 12 4.79 15.09 11.55
N LYS A 13 5.27 13.94 12.05
CA LYS A 13 5.57 13.75 13.48
C LYS A 13 6.70 14.67 13.95
N ASP A 14 7.78 14.77 13.17
CA ASP A 14 8.91 15.65 13.51
C ASP A 14 8.46 17.12 13.65
N TYR A 15 7.57 17.61 12.76
CA TYR A 15 7.02 18.95 12.88
C TYR A 15 6.06 19.11 14.06
N GLU A 16 5.27 18.09 14.40
CA GLU A 16 4.40 18.11 15.57
C GLU A 16 5.20 18.22 16.87
N GLU A 17 6.30 17.49 16.97
CA GLU A 17 7.22 17.56 18.12
C GLU A 17 7.88 18.95 18.21
N ARG A 18 8.41 19.48 17.10
CA ARG A 18 9.02 20.82 17.06
C ARG A 18 8.05 21.94 17.42
N ILE A 19 6.81 21.88 16.91
CA ILE A 19 5.76 22.85 17.24
C ILE A 19 5.39 22.75 18.72
N LYS A 20 5.34 21.53 19.28
CA LYS A 20 5.07 21.33 20.70
C LYS A 20 6.17 21.95 21.57
N GLU A 21 7.44 21.69 21.25
CA GLU A 21 8.58 22.28 21.95
C GLU A 21 8.59 23.82 21.86
N ALA A 22 8.33 24.38 20.68
CA ALA A 22 8.26 25.82 20.49
C ALA A 22 7.09 26.45 21.27
N ASN A 23 5.93 25.80 21.30
CA ASN A 23 4.79 26.23 22.09
C ASN A 23 5.08 26.19 23.60
N ASP A 24 5.75 25.15 24.08
CA ASP A 24 6.12 25.04 25.49
C ASP A 24 7.15 26.10 25.90
N ARG A 25 8.12 26.41 25.01
CA ARG A 25 9.05 27.54 25.20
C ARG A 25 8.33 28.88 25.26
N TRP A 26 7.39 29.13 24.34
CA TRP A 26 6.57 30.34 24.35
C TRP A 26 5.77 30.49 25.65
N LYS A 27 5.13 29.41 26.13
CA LYS A 27 4.38 29.44 27.40
C LYS A 27 5.25 29.80 28.61
N ILE A 28 6.48 29.28 28.67
CA ILE A 28 7.42 29.59 29.74
C ILE A 28 7.78 31.08 29.71
N LEU A 29 8.13 31.61 28.52
CA LEU A 29 8.47 33.01 28.34
C LEU A 29 7.29 33.95 28.64
N HIS A 30 6.10 33.58 28.18
CA HIS A 30 4.86 34.31 28.47
C HIS A 30 4.66 34.43 29.99
N LYS A 31 4.77 33.31 30.72
CA LYS A 31 4.64 33.32 32.19
C LYS A 31 5.71 34.18 32.86
N GLN A 32 6.97 34.10 32.41
CA GLN A 32 8.06 34.94 32.93
C GLN A 32 7.78 36.43 32.71
N LYS A 33 7.31 36.79 31.50
CA LYS A 33 6.95 38.16 31.17
C LYS A 33 5.77 38.66 32.02
N GLU A 34 4.73 37.85 32.23
CA GLU A 34 3.59 38.24 33.08
C GLU A 34 4.02 38.51 34.53
N MET A 35 4.93 37.68 35.08
CA MET A 35 5.49 37.92 36.42
C MET A 35 6.29 39.23 36.46
N ALA A 36 7.19 39.46 35.50
CA ALA A 36 7.96 40.69 35.41
C ALA A 36 7.09 41.95 35.20
N SER A 37 6.00 41.82 34.43
CA SER A 37 5.01 42.90 34.23
C SER A 37 4.35 43.28 35.54
N SER A 38 3.88 42.29 36.30
CA SER A 38 3.23 42.50 37.61
C SER A 38 4.19 43.12 38.62
N GLU A 39 5.46 42.69 38.64
CA GLU A 39 6.51 43.27 39.48
C GLU A 39 6.78 44.74 39.12
N TYR A 40 6.92 45.03 37.83
CA TYR A 40 7.10 46.40 37.35
C TYR A 40 5.91 47.30 37.69
N GLU A 41 4.68 46.84 37.47
CA GLU A 41 3.46 47.58 37.80
C GLU A 41 3.33 47.82 39.31
N SER A 42 3.69 46.84 40.13
CA SER A 42 3.72 46.97 41.59
C SER A 42 4.73 48.04 42.04
N LEU A 43 5.95 48.02 41.49
CA LEU A 43 6.98 49.03 41.77
C LEU A 43 6.55 50.42 41.30
N LEU A 44 5.95 50.53 40.11
CA LEU A 44 5.43 51.78 39.58
C LEU A 44 4.33 52.37 40.47
N GLY A 45 3.40 51.52 40.93
CA GLY A 45 2.32 51.89 41.84
C GLY A 45 2.81 52.32 43.24
N GLN A 46 3.95 51.78 43.70
CA GLN A 46 4.60 52.21 44.94
C GLN A 46 5.41 53.49 44.77
N TYR A 47 6.09 53.66 43.64
CA TYR A 47 6.85 54.88 43.29
C TYR A 47 5.96 56.13 43.28
N GLY A 48 4.72 56.02 42.80
CA GLY A 48 3.76 57.13 42.78
C GLY A 48 3.19 57.56 44.15
N ARG A 49 3.56 56.91 45.27
CA ARG A 49 3.05 57.24 46.61
C ARG A 49 3.95 58.25 47.34
N ARG A 50 3.34 59.13 48.13
CA ARG A 50 3.97 60.25 48.87
C ARG A 50 5.15 59.87 49.80
N ASN A 51 5.25 58.60 50.23
CA ASN A 51 6.32 58.08 51.10
C ASN A 51 7.07 56.89 50.46
N SER A 52 7.21 56.90 49.12
CA SER A 52 7.88 55.81 48.42
C SER A 52 9.34 55.65 48.85
N ARG A 53 9.76 54.39 49.04
CA ARG A 53 11.16 53.99 49.23
C ARG A 53 11.75 53.34 47.98
N VAL A 54 10.99 53.29 46.88
CA VAL A 54 11.43 52.70 45.61
C VAL A 54 12.35 53.69 44.91
N SER A 55 13.58 53.28 44.63
CA SER A 55 14.51 54.09 43.84
C SER A 55 14.13 54.08 42.37
N MET A 56 14.49 55.14 41.65
CA MET A 56 14.27 55.22 40.20
C MET A 56 15.08 54.15 39.45
N GLU A 57 16.26 53.80 39.95
CA GLU A 57 17.09 52.70 39.43
C GLU A 57 16.37 51.35 39.50
N ALA A 58 15.77 51.00 40.64
CA ALA A 58 15.03 49.74 40.79
C ALA A 58 13.80 49.67 39.85
N LEU A 59 13.16 50.81 39.59
CA LEU A 59 12.06 50.89 38.62
C LEU A 59 12.55 50.71 37.18
N HIS A 60 13.70 51.26 36.83
CA HIS A 60 14.32 51.09 35.51
C HIS A 60 14.79 49.64 35.28
N GLU A 61 15.45 49.03 36.25
CA GLU A 61 15.89 47.63 36.17
C GLU A 61 14.72 46.66 35.94
N SER A 62 13.63 46.84 36.70
CA SER A 62 12.42 46.02 36.54
C SER A 62 11.74 46.24 35.17
N LYS A 63 11.71 47.49 34.68
CA LYS A 63 11.22 47.81 33.34
C LYS A 63 12.05 47.14 32.25
N ASP A 64 13.38 47.19 32.36
CA ASP A 64 14.29 46.64 31.37
C ASP A 64 14.20 45.12 31.31
N GLU A 65 14.04 44.45 32.45
CA GLU A 65 13.81 43.00 32.49
C GLU A 65 12.46 42.62 31.86
N TYR A 66 11.39 43.36 32.16
CA TYR A 66 10.09 43.16 31.49
C TYR A 66 10.20 43.33 29.96
N LEU A 67 10.84 44.40 29.49
CA LEU A 67 11.02 44.66 28.05
C LEU A 67 11.86 43.58 27.37
N ARG A 68 12.89 43.09 28.06
CA ARG A 68 13.72 41.98 27.56
C ARG A 68 12.93 40.69 27.43
N LEU A 69 12.09 40.36 28.41
CA LEU A 69 11.24 39.17 28.36
C LEU A 69 10.14 39.31 27.30
N LEU A 70 9.59 40.51 27.12
CA LEU A 70 8.63 40.82 26.04
C LEU A 70 9.25 40.59 24.66
N ALA A 71 10.50 41.04 24.43
CA ALA A 71 11.20 40.80 23.18
C ALA A 71 11.40 39.29 22.93
N LYS A 72 11.86 38.54 23.94
CA LYS A 72 12.02 37.09 23.84
C LYS A 72 10.70 36.35 23.57
N GLU A 73 9.59 36.79 24.17
CA GLU A 73 8.27 36.21 23.91
C GLU A 73 7.86 36.41 22.44
N ARG A 74 8.10 37.61 21.89
CA ARG A 74 7.82 37.91 20.48
C ARG A 74 8.63 37.03 19.55
N ASP A 75 9.95 36.93 19.76
CA ASP A 75 10.81 36.07 18.95
C ASP A 75 10.35 34.60 18.99
N ALA A 76 9.93 34.11 20.17
CA ALA A 76 9.42 32.75 20.32
C ALA A 76 8.07 32.54 19.62
N MET A 77 7.21 33.56 19.61
CA MET A 77 5.92 33.53 18.90
C MET A 77 6.12 33.54 17.39
N GLU A 78 7.00 34.41 16.88
CA GLU A 78 7.38 34.46 15.46
C GLU A 78 7.94 33.11 15.01
N HIS A 79 8.88 32.53 15.78
CA HIS A 79 9.42 31.21 15.47
C HIS A 79 8.35 30.10 15.45
N LEU A 80 7.38 30.16 16.36
CA LEU A 80 6.27 29.20 16.40
C LEU A 80 5.39 29.32 15.15
N ASP A 81 5.11 30.54 14.70
CA ASP A 81 4.28 30.77 13.53
C ASP A 81 5.01 30.42 12.24
N GLU A 82 6.31 30.74 12.11
CA GLU A 82 7.17 30.26 11.04
C GLU A 82 7.17 28.73 10.93
N LEU A 83 7.27 28.02 12.06
CA LEU A 83 7.21 26.55 12.09
C LEU A 83 5.87 26.00 11.61
N LYS A 84 4.75 26.65 11.94
CA LYS A 84 3.41 26.25 11.46
C LYS A 84 3.25 26.50 9.97
N GLU A 85 3.75 27.62 9.47
CA GLU A 85 3.71 27.95 8.04
C GLU A 85 4.59 27.00 7.23
N THR A 86 5.85 26.82 7.63
CA THR A 86 6.75 25.87 6.95
C THR A 86 6.24 24.44 7.01
N ARG A 87 5.60 24.01 8.11
CA ARG A 87 4.89 22.71 8.16
C ARG A 87 3.82 22.66 7.07
N ARG A 88 2.95 23.67 6.99
CA ARG A 88 1.84 23.69 6.04
C ARG A 88 2.34 23.59 4.60
N ASP A 89 3.34 24.40 4.25
CA ASP A 89 3.90 24.43 2.89
C ASP A 89 4.58 23.11 2.53
N ARG A 90 5.44 22.60 3.41
CA ARG A 90 6.08 21.30 3.18
C ARG A 90 5.07 20.16 3.09
N MET A 91 4.08 20.12 3.96
CA MET A 91 3.06 19.07 3.92
C MET A 91 2.24 19.14 2.62
N LYS A 92 1.92 20.35 2.14
CA LYS A 92 1.23 20.53 0.85
C LYS A 92 2.05 20.01 -0.32
N ASP A 93 3.35 20.32 -0.36
CA ASP A 93 4.26 19.82 -1.40
C ASP A 93 4.40 18.29 -1.35
N PHE A 94 4.47 17.72 -0.15
CA PHE A 94 4.51 16.28 0.05
C PHE A 94 3.23 15.58 -0.38
N VAL A 95 2.06 16.17 -0.17
CA VAL A 95 0.78 15.60 -0.61
C VAL A 95 0.74 15.47 -2.13
N ASN A 96 1.21 16.50 -2.86
CA ASN A 96 1.31 16.42 -4.32
C ASN A 96 2.24 15.29 -4.75
N THR A 97 3.39 15.17 -4.08
CA THR A 97 4.37 14.11 -4.35
C THR A 97 3.76 12.73 -4.08
N LEU A 98 3.05 12.57 -2.96
CA LEU A 98 2.34 11.34 -2.58
C LEU A 98 1.27 10.93 -3.58
N HIS A 99 0.51 11.88 -4.13
CA HIS A 99 -0.48 11.58 -5.16
C HIS A 99 0.16 11.06 -6.44
N GLN A 100 1.20 11.74 -6.94
CA GLN A 100 1.92 11.29 -8.14
C GLN A 100 2.54 9.91 -7.96
N ALA A 101 3.15 9.71 -6.81
CA ALA A 101 3.69 8.46 -6.34
C ALA A 101 2.66 7.30 -6.35
N ARG A 102 1.51 7.52 -5.69
CA ARG A 102 0.40 6.57 -5.66
C ARG A 102 -0.06 6.24 -7.08
N ASP A 103 -0.24 7.25 -7.92
CA ASP A 103 -0.72 7.06 -9.29
C ASP A 103 0.25 6.21 -10.12
N ARG A 104 1.56 6.43 -9.96
CA ARG A 104 2.59 5.57 -10.59
C ARG A 104 2.50 4.11 -10.14
N GLU A 105 2.36 3.86 -8.84
CA GLU A 105 2.25 2.51 -8.29
C GLU A 105 0.95 1.82 -8.75
N VAL A 106 -0.17 2.53 -8.73
CA VAL A 106 -1.47 2.03 -9.20
C VAL A 106 -1.41 1.72 -10.70
N ASP A 107 -0.78 2.58 -11.50
CA ASP A 107 -0.61 2.36 -12.93
C ASP A 107 0.30 1.16 -13.21
N ALA A 108 1.40 1.02 -12.47
CA ALA A 108 2.31 -0.13 -12.59
C ALA A 108 1.60 -1.45 -12.23
N ALA A 109 0.84 -1.46 -11.13
CA ALA A 109 0.02 -2.60 -10.73
C ALA A 109 -1.04 -2.92 -11.79
N THR A 110 -1.74 -1.90 -12.31
CA THR A 110 -2.77 -2.06 -13.35
C THR A 110 -2.19 -2.61 -14.65
N ARG A 111 -1.02 -2.12 -15.09
CA ARG A 111 -0.32 -2.66 -16.28
C ARG A 111 0.08 -4.12 -16.08
N THR A 112 0.57 -4.46 -14.88
CA THR A 112 0.94 -5.84 -14.54
C THR A 112 -0.29 -6.75 -14.54
N MET A 113 -1.40 -6.28 -13.97
CA MET A 113 -2.67 -7.00 -13.97
C MET A 113 -3.19 -7.21 -15.39
N LYS A 114 -3.17 -6.20 -16.26
CA LYS A 114 -3.57 -6.32 -17.67
C LYS A 114 -2.73 -7.37 -18.40
N LYS A 115 -1.40 -7.36 -18.24
CA LYS A 115 -0.52 -8.38 -18.82
C LYS A 115 -0.88 -9.79 -18.35
N LYS A 116 -1.20 -9.96 -17.06
CA LYS A 116 -1.63 -11.25 -16.52
C LYS A 116 -3.00 -11.70 -17.03
N ILE A 117 -3.93 -10.77 -17.24
CA ILE A 117 -5.22 -11.05 -17.87
C ILE A 117 -5.02 -11.52 -19.32
N GLU A 118 -4.17 -10.85 -20.09
CA GLU A 118 -3.83 -11.26 -21.47
C GLU A 118 -3.18 -12.65 -21.51
N GLU A 119 -2.26 -12.93 -20.58
CA GLU A 119 -1.64 -14.25 -20.43
C GLU A 119 -2.69 -15.34 -20.11
N MET A 120 -3.65 -15.06 -19.22
CA MET A 120 -4.76 -15.98 -18.94
C MET A 120 -5.67 -16.20 -20.16
N HIS A 121 -5.95 -15.16 -20.95
CA HIS A 121 -6.71 -15.30 -22.20
C HIS A 121 -6.00 -16.20 -23.20
N ARG A 122 -4.68 -16.08 -23.32
CA ARG A 122 -3.87 -16.96 -24.16
C ARG A 122 -3.93 -18.41 -23.66
N LEU A 123 -3.72 -18.66 -22.36
CA LEU A 123 -3.81 -20.00 -21.78
C LEU A 123 -5.20 -20.62 -21.98
N LYS A 124 -6.27 -19.82 -21.88
CA LYS A 124 -7.63 -20.26 -22.19
C LYS A 124 -7.77 -20.71 -23.66
N ALA A 125 -7.19 -19.97 -24.60
CA ALA A 125 -7.20 -20.35 -26.01
C ALA A 125 -6.42 -21.65 -26.26
N GLU A 126 -5.24 -21.79 -25.65
CA GLU A 126 -4.43 -23.02 -25.70
C GLU A 126 -5.21 -24.22 -25.13
N TYR A 127 -5.92 -24.05 -24.01
CA TYR A 127 -6.79 -25.07 -23.43
C TYR A 127 -7.91 -25.51 -24.39
N LEU A 128 -8.63 -24.54 -25.01
CA LEU A 128 -9.71 -24.85 -25.95
C LEU A 128 -9.20 -25.62 -27.18
N MET A 129 -8.01 -25.30 -27.66
CA MET A 129 -7.37 -26.02 -28.76
C MET A 129 -7.08 -27.48 -28.39
N ILE A 130 -6.56 -27.73 -27.18
CA ILE A 130 -6.32 -29.09 -26.68
C ILE A 130 -7.64 -29.87 -26.58
N VAL A 131 -8.71 -29.24 -26.08
CA VAL A 131 -10.04 -29.87 -26.02
C VAL A 131 -10.53 -30.25 -27.42
N GLN A 132 -10.34 -29.39 -28.42
CA GLN A 132 -10.70 -29.68 -29.80
C GLN A 132 -9.88 -30.83 -30.39
N GLN A 133 -8.58 -30.89 -30.11
CA GLN A 133 -7.72 -32.00 -30.54
C GLN A 133 -8.16 -33.33 -29.93
N ILE A 134 -8.52 -33.35 -28.63
CA ILE A 134 -9.07 -34.55 -27.98
C ILE A 134 -10.37 -34.97 -28.65
N HIS A 135 -11.25 -34.02 -28.99
CA HIS A 135 -12.49 -34.33 -29.69
C HIS A 135 -12.26 -34.94 -31.07
N GLN A 136 -11.30 -34.42 -31.85
CA GLN A 136 -10.91 -34.96 -33.15
C GLN A 136 -10.34 -36.38 -33.04
N ILE A 137 -9.48 -36.63 -32.05
CA ILE A 137 -8.95 -37.96 -31.78
C ILE A 137 -10.09 -38.94 -31.47
N HIS A 138 -11.07 -38.52 -30.67
CA HIS A 138 -12.22 -39.36 -30.36
C HIS A 138 -13.06 -39.67 -31.60
N GLN A 139 -13.33 -38.68 -32.46
CA GLN A 139 -14.03 -38.92 -33.73
C GLN A 139 -13.29 -39.93 -34.60
N TYR A 140 -11.97 -39.77 -34.72
CA TYR A 140 -11.13 -40.70 -35.47
C TYR A 140 -11.15 -42.13 -34.90
N VAL A 141 -11.10 -42.28 -33.56
CA VAL A 141 -11.24 -43.59 -32.91
C VAL A 141 -12.59 -44.23 -33.25
N ASN A 142 -13.69 -43.46 -33.16
CA ASN A 142 -15.02 -43.97 -33.52
C ASN A 142 -15.08 -44.40 -35.00
N GLU A 143 -14.50 -43.62 -35.91
CA GLU A 143 -14.43 -43.99 -37.34
C GLU A 143 -13.65 -45.29 -37.57
N ILE A 144 -12.53 -45.49 -36.86
CA ILE A 144 -11.78 -46.75 -36.89
C ILE A 144 -12.64 -47.90 -36.36
N GLU A 145 -13.31 -47.72 -35.23
CA GLU A 145 -14.16 -48.77 -34.64
C GLU A 145 -15.32 -49.13 -35.57
N GLU A 146 -16.00 -48.16 -36.16
CA GLU A 146 -17.06 -48.38 -37.15
C GLU A 146 -16.56 -49.10 -38.40
N SER A 147 -15.42 -48.66 -38.96
CA SER A 147 -14.84 -49.29 -40.15
C SER A 147 -14.39 -50.72 -39.88
N THR A 148 -13.82 -50.97 -38.70
CA THR A 148 -13.43 -52.31 -38.25
C THR A 148 -14.66 -53.18 -38.07
N LEU A 149 -15.70 -52.70 -37.42
CA LEU A 149 -16.95 -53.42 -37.20
C LEU A 149 -17.63 -53.81 -38.53
N LYS A 150 -17.64 -52.89 -39.51
CA LYS A 150 -18.11 -53.18 -40.88
C LYS A 150 -17.27 -54.29 -41.55
N ALA A 151 -15.95 -54.25 -41.43
CA ALA A 151 -15.07 -55.30 -41.98
C ALA A 151 -15.32 -56.68 -41.32
N PHE A 152 -15.48 -56.73 -40.00
CA PHE A 152 -15.81 -57.96 -39.29
C PHE A 152 -17.19 -58.53 -39.68
N GLN A 153 -18.20 -57.65 -39.88
CA GLN A 153 -19.51 -58.06 -40.39
C GLN A 153 -19.43 -58.68 -41.79
N THR A 154 -18.56 -58.18 -42.67
CA THR A 154 -18.38 -58.78 -44.01
C THR A 154 -17.76 -60.18 -43.99
N MET A 155 -17.09 -60.57 -42.90
CA MET A 155 -16.47 -61.88 -42.72
C MET A 155 -17.21 -62.78 -41.72
N ASP A 156 -18.47 -62.46 -41.39
CA ASP A 156 -19.32 -63.22 -40.46
C ASP A 156 -18.64 -63.53 -39.09
N SER A 157 -17.76 -62.62 -38.66
CA SER A 157 -16.91 -62.79 -37.48
C SER A 157 -17.32 -61.81 -36.38
N ARG A 158 -17.25 -62.24 -35.10
CA ARG A 158 -17.58 -61.36 -33.96
C ARG A 158 -16.42 -60.43 -33.61
N TYR A 159 -16.69 -59.13 -33.64
CA TYR A 159 -15.79 -58.09 -33.10
C TYR A 159 -16.09 -57.85 -31.61
N GLN A 160 -15.07 -57.87 -30.76
CA GLN A 160 -15.16 -57.46 -29.35
C GLN A 160 -14.50 -56.10 -29.18
N GLN A 161 -15.31 -55.06 -29.02
CA GLN A 161 -14.86 -53.71 -28.73
C GLN A 161 -14.32 -53.64 -27.30
N LYS A 162 -13.12 -53.08 -27.11
CA LYS A 162 -12.59 -52.78 -25.77
C LYS A 162 -13.14 -51.42 -25.32
N THR A 163 -13.84 -51.39 -24.20
CA THR A 163 -14.67 -50.26 -23.74
C THR A 163 -13.91 -49.09 -23.08
N ASP A 164 -12.59 -49.05 -23.13
CA ASP A 164 -11.79 -48.24 -22.19
C ASP A 164 -11.12 -47.00 -22.83
N TYR A 165 -11.86 -46.24 -23.65
CA TYR A 165 -11.36 -45.02 -24.31
C TYR A 165 -12.09 -43.73 -23.93
N SER A 166 -12.81 -43.69 -22.80
CA SER A 166 -13.40 -42.43 -22.33
C SER A 166 -12.33 -41.53 -21.70
N ILE A 167 -11.63 -40.77 -22.55
CA ILE A 167 -10.66 -39.73 -22.17
C ILE A 167 -11.34 -38.35 -22.07
N TYR A 168 -12.67 -38.30 -21.92
CA TYR A 168 -13.34 -37.02 -21.63
C TYR A 168 -12.69 -36.45 -20.36
N PRO A 169 -12.11 -35.24 -20.40
CA PRO A 169 -11.12 -34.89 -19.41
C PRO A 169 -11.82 -34.76 -18.06
N ALA A 170 -11.38 -35.55 -17.08
CA ALA A 170 -11.74 -35.38 -15.67
C ALA A 170 -11.54 -33.93 -15.19
N LEU A 171 -10.71 -33.14 -15.91
CA LEU A 171 -10.48 -31.70 -15.73
C LEU A 171 -11.70 -30.82 -16.09
N ALA A 172 -12.58 -31.19 -17.02
CA ALA A 172 -13.79 -30.39 -17.32
C ALA A 172 -14.79 -30.38 -16.16
N LYS A 173 -14.65 -31.32 -15.21
CA LYS A 173 -15.42 -31.40 -13.97
C LYS A 173 -14.73 -30.69 -12.78
N MET A 174 -13.52 -30.14 -12.96
CA MET A 174 -12.87 -29.34 -11.92
C MET A 174 -13.43 -27.92 -11.94
N GLU A 175 -14.49 -27.70 -11.18
CA GLU A 175 -14.89 -26.35 -10.80
C GLU A 175 -13.94 -25.85 -9.71
N ILE A 176 -13.06 -24.90 -10.05
CA ILE A 176 -12.26 -24.20 -9.06
C ILE A 176 -13.12 -23.09 -8.48
N SER A 177 -13.37 -23.15 -7.18
CA SER A 177 -14.22 -22.16 -6.51
C SER A 177 -13.54 -20.78 -6.49
N HIS A 178 -14.34 -19.70 -6.50
CA HIS A 178 -13.82 -18.34 -6.42
C HIS A 178 -12.96 -18.09 -5.16
N ARG A 179 -13.27 -18.81 -4.07
CA ARG A 179 -12.52 -18.77 -2.81
C ARG A 179 -11.10 -19.31 -2.97
N GLU A 180 -10.94 -20.41 -3.70
CA GLU A 180 -9.62 -21.02 -3.95
C GLU A 180 -8.76 -20.09 -4.81
N ILE A 181 -9.35 -19.43 -5.81
CA ILE A 181 -8.66 -18.43 -6.65
C ILE A 181 -8.14 -17.27 -5.78
N GLN A 182 -8.96 -16.74 -4.87
CA GLN A 182 -8.54 -15.69 -3.94
C GLN A 182 -7.42 -16.16 -2.99
N GLN A 183 -7.46 -17.43 -2.58
CA GLN A 183 -6.45 -18.01 -1.71
C GLN A 183 -5.09 -18.14 -2.41
N VAL A 184 -5.06 -18.50 -3.69
CA VAL A 184 -3.83 -18.49 -4.50
C VAL A 184 -3.27 -17.08 -4.63
N PHE A 185 -4.13 -16.10 -4.89
CA PHE A 185 -3.73 -14.70 -5.03
C PHE A 185 -3.16 -14.09 -3.74
N THR A 186 -3.70 -14.46 -2.59
CA THR A 186 -3.30 -13.92 -1.28
C THR A 186 -2.13 -14.67 -0.66
N ALA A 187 -2.08 -16.01 -0.79
CA ALA A 187 -1.06 -16.85 -0.18
C ALA A 187 0.07 -17.28 -1.13
N GLY A 188 -0.07 -17.06 -2.44
CA GLY A 188 0.92 -17.44 -3.45
C GLY A 188 1.09 -18.94 -3.66
N LYS A 189 0.17 -19.77 -3.14
CA LYS A 189 0.23 -21.23 -3.19
C LYS A 189 -1.02 -21.79 -3.86
N LEU A 190 -0.82 -22.71 -4.81
CA LEU A 190 -1.91 -23.48 -5.42
C LEU A 190 -2.60 -24.36 -4.38
N PRO A 191 -3.92 -24.65 -4.54
CA PRO A 191 -4.61 -25.64 -3.73
C PRO A 191 -3.91 -27.00 -3.83
N SER A 192 -3.90 -27.75 -2.73
CA SER A 192 -3.23 -29.06 -2.62
C SER A 192 -3.69 -30.08 -3.65
N GLU A 193 -4.92 -29.95 -4.15
CA GLU A 193 -5.49 -30.81 -5.18
C GLU A 193 -4.94 -30.50 -6.58
N LEU A 194 -4.45 -29.27 -6.79
CA LEU A 194 -3.92 -28.78 -8.05
C LEU A 194 -2.39 -28.85 -8.12
N THR A 195 -1.70 -28.95 -6.98
CA THR A 195 -0.23 -29.06 -6.94
C THR A 195 0.32 -30.28 -7.70
N LYS A 196 -0.48 -31.35 -7.86
CA LYS A 196 -0.13 -32.54 -8.65
C LYS A 196 0.07 -32.26 -10.15
N TYR A 197 -0.46 -31.15 -10.65
CA TYR A 197 -0.33 -30.72 -12.04
C TYR A 197 0.84 -29.76 -12.28
N THR A 198 1.44 -29.23 -11.21
CA THR A 198 2.57 -28.28 -11.26
C THR A 198 3.88 -28.87 -10.78
N ASP A 199 3.88 -30.15 -10.39
CA ASP A 199 5.09 -30.86 -10.00
C ASP A 199 6.01 -30.99 -11.22
N PRO A 200 7.27 -30.52 -11.17
CA PRO A 200 8.23 -30.65 -12.27
C PRO A 200 8.51 -32.11 -12.69
N TYR A 201 8.06 -33.09 -11.92
CA TYR A 201 8.13 -34.53 -12.24
C TYR A 201 6.80 -35.12 -12.75
N SER A 202 5.75 -34.31 -12.87
CA SER A 202 4.49 -34.72 -13.49
C SER A 202 4.68 -34.84 -15.01
N SER A 203 4.20 -35.94 -15.58
CA SER A 203 4.55 -36.54 -16.89
C SER A 203 4.29 -35.70 -18.15
N PHE A 204 4.04 -34.40 -18.03
CA PHE A 204 3.54 -33.51 -19.10
C PHE A 204 4.49 -32.36 -19.48
N HIS A 205 5.77 -32.42 -19.10
CA HIS A 205 6.74 -31.46 -19.64
C HIS A 205 7.37 -31.99 -20.93
N LEU A 206 7.06 -31.30 -22.04
CA LEU A 206 7.84 -31.39 -23.28
C LEU A 206 9.33 -31.17 -22.96
N PRO A 207 10.25 -31.93 -23.58
CA PRO A 207 11.66 -31.82 -23.28
C PRO A 207 12.15 -30.40 -23.55
N ARG A 208 12.83 -29.80 -22.57
CA ARG A 208 13.55 -28.55 -22.76
C ARG A 208 14.58 -28.76 -23.88
N LYS A 209 14.39 -28.09 -25.01
CA LYS A 209 15.38 -28.05 -26.09
C LYS A 209 16.64 -27.37 -25.55
N LYS A 210 17.78 -28.05 -25.75
CA LYS A 210 19.13 -27.50 -25.59
C LYS A 210 19.44 -26.51 -26.70
#